data_AF-A0AAV0YA11-F1
#
_entry.id   AF-A0AAV0YA11-F1
#
_cell.length_a   1.000
_cell.length_b   1.000
_cell.length_c   1.000
_cell.angle_alpha   90.00
_cell.angle_beta   90.00
_cell.angle_gamma   90.00
#
_symmetry.space_group_name_H-M   'P 1'
#
loop_
_entity.id
_entity.type
_entity.pdbx_description
1 polymer ?
#
loop_
_entity_poly.entity_id
_entity_poly.type
_entity_poly.pdbx_seq_one_letter_code
_entity_poly.pdbx_strand_id
1 'polypeptide(L)'
;MFSEQDICKWISIHSKQTNTSWCVNNKLSNSESSRYVCRKVYMCHHSGFNKVSIDNNKKGRSKNTECKAQIDIKIKLNTKDTRKKDKYIRDGLPAVVIFVNEHNHNLASAEALSFLRPTNEVRIIYVLKYTINM
;
A
#
# COMPACT_ATOMS: atom_id res chain seq x y z
N MET A 1 4.76 21.18 -0.78
CA MET A 1 5.50 20.36 -1.76
C MET A 1 5.05 18.91 -1.57
N PHE A 2 4.73 18.18 -2.64
CA PHE A 2 4.29 16.79 -2.52
C PHE A 2 5.40 15.92 -1.91
N SER A 3 5.01 15.00 -1.02
CA SER A 3 5.91 14.27 -0.15
C SER A 3 5.45 12.81 0.06
N GLU A 4 6.24 12.04 0.80
CA GLU A 4 5.86 10.68 1.21
C GLU A 4 4.55 10.66 2.02
N GLN A 5 4.27 11.71 2.80
CA GLN A 5 3.04 11.79 3.60
C GLN A 5 1.79 11.87 2.71
N ASP A 6 1.88 12.51 1.55
CA ASP A 6 0.78 12.58 0.59
C ASP A 6 0.48 11.21 -0.01
N ILE A 7 1.52 10.41 -0.29
CA ILE A 7 1.39 9.02 -0.72
C ILE A 7 0.69 8.19 0.38
N CYS A 8 1.14 8.31 1.62
CA CYS A 8 0.56 7.61 2.78
C CYS A 8 -0.91 8.00 3.01
N LYS A 9 -1.27 9.26 2.80
CA LYS A 9 -2.66 9.73 2.90
C LYS A 9 -3.51 9.15 1.76
N TRP A 10 -3.02 9.21 0.52
CA TRP A 10 -3.73 8.67 -0.63
C TRP A 10 -3.97 7.17 -0.51
N ILE A 11 -2.94 6.38 -0.14
CA ILE A 11 -3.09 4.92 0.00
C ILE A 11 -4.07 4.56 1.11
N SER A 12 -4.13 5.34 2.20
CA SER A 12 -5.10 5.14 3.27
C SER A 12 -6.54 5.33 2.79
N ILE A 13 -6.79 6.42 2.04
CA ILE A 13 -8.11 6.70 1.44
C ILE A 13 -8.49 5.59 0.45
N HIS A 14 -7.57 5.24 -0.45
CA HIS A 14 -7.78 4.20 -1.45
C HIS A 14 -8.07 2.84 -0.81
N SER A 15 -7.30 2.46 0.22
CA SER A 15 -7.48 1.20 0.97
C SER A 15 -8.88 1.13 1.59
N LYS A 16 -9.34 2.23 2.21
CA LYS A 16 -10.67 2.32 2.81
C LYS A 16 -11.78 2.21 1.77
N GLN A 17 -11.65 2.87 0.63
CA GLN A 17 -12.66 2.86 -0.43
C GLN A 17 -12.78 1.50 -1.14
N THR A 18 -11.68 0.75 -1.23
CA THR A 18 -11.61 -0.51 -1.99
C THR A 18 -11.61 -1.75 -1.11
N ASN A 19 -11.69 -1.60 0.21
CA ASN A 19 -11.50 -2.68 1.19
C ASN A 19 -10.22 -3.50 0.94
N THR A 20 -9.15 -2.82 0.52
CA THR A 20 -7.85 -3.45 0.27
C THR A 20 -6.86 -3.11 1.38
N SER A 21 -5.82 -3.94 1.50
CA SER A 21 -4.67 -3.66 2.36
C SER A 21 -3.40 -3.95 1.61
N TRP A 22 -2.38 -3.15 1.90
CA TRP A 22 -1.16 -3.09 1.12
C TRP A 22 0.07 -3.20 2.01
N CYS A 23 1.01 -4.05 1.59
CA CYS A 23 2.34 -4.19 2.17
C CYS A 23 3.33 -3.35 1.38
N VAL A 24 4.07 -2.47 2.05
CA VAL A 24 5.12 -1.67 1.41
C VAL A 24 6.29 -2.58 1.04
N ASN A 25 6.69 -2.56 -0.23
CA ASN A 25 7.93 -3.17 -0.68
C ASN A 25 9.07 -2.16 -0.55
N ASN A 26 9.76 -2.16 0.59
CA ASN A 26 10.86 -1.25 0.88
C ASN A 26 12.07 -1.42 -0.03
N LYS A 27 12.22 -2.55 -0.73
CA LYS A 27 13.33 -2.74 -1.68
C LYS A 27 13.09 -1.98 -2.99
N LEU A 28 11.82 -1.91 -3.42
CA LEU A 28 11.42 -1.17 -4.62
C LEU A 28 11.03 0.28 -4.33
N SER A 29 10.60 0.54 -3.09
CA SER A 29 10.38 1.88 -2.55
C SER A 29 11.72 2.52 -2.22
N ASN A 30 11.93 3.78 -2.60
CA ASN A 30 13.24 4.44 -2.56
C ASN A 30 14.33 3.72 -3.40
N SER A 31 14.33 4.02 -4.69
CA SER A 31 15.61 4.12 -5.40
C SER A 31 16.20 5.48 -5.04
N GLU A 32 17.48 5.56 -4.68
CA GLU A 32 18.29 6.78 -4.65
C GLU A 32 18.41 7.43 -6.05
N SER A 33 17.27 7.64 -6.70
CA SER A 33 17.17 8.17 -8.04
C SER A 33 16.91 9.65 -7.90
N SER A 34 17.84 10.45 -8.45
CA SER A 34 17.72 11.90 -8.60
C SER A 34 16.46 12.37 -9.37
N ARG A 35 15.64 11.44 -9.87
CA ARG A 35 14.44 11.71 -10.68
C ARG A 35 13.15 11.85 -9.86
N TYR A 36 13.12 11.36 -8.62
CA TYR A 36 11.92 11.34 -7.79
C TYR A 36 12.18 11.97 -6.42
N VAL A 37 11.21 12.71 -5.91
CA VAL A 37 11.20 13.15 -4.50
C VAL A 37 11.02 11.93 -3.59
N CYS A 38 10.11 11.03 -3.97
CA CYS A 38 9.93 9.74 -3.32
C CYS A 38 9.22 8.76 -4.25
N ARG A 39 9.40 7.47 -3.98
CA ARG A 39 8.69 6.38 -4.65
C ARG A 39 8.29 5.34 -3.61
N LYS A 40 7.03 4.89 -3.67
CA LYS A 40 6.53 3.78 -2.86
C LYS A 40 5.89 2.73 -3.75
N VAL A 41 6.26 1.48 -3.53
CA VAL A 41 5.65 0.33 -4.16
C VAL A 41 4.91 -0.48 -3.11
N TYR A 42 3.65 -0.74 -3.37
CA TYR A 42 2.70 -1.41 -2.50
C TYR A 42 2.27 -2.72 -3.17
N MET A 43 2.39 -3.83 -2.45
CA MET A 43 1.90 -5.14 -2.87
C MET A 43 0.64 -5.49 -2.09
N CYS A 44 -0.33 -6.15 -2.71
CA CYS A 44 -1.51 -6.61 -1.99
C CYS A 44 -1.11 -7.41 -0.74
N HIS A 45 -1.88 -7.28 0.35
CA HIS A 45 -1.60 -8.05 1.56
C HIS A 45 -1.75 -9.56 1.38
N HIS A 46 -2.45 -10.02 0.33
CA HIS A 46 -2.54 -11.42 -0.07
C HIS A 46 -1.45 -11.88 -1.07
N SER A 47 -0.55 -10.99 -1.49
CA SER A 47 0.59 -11.34 -2.34
C SER A 47 1.55 -12.32 -1.66
N GLY A 48 2.42 -12.98 -2.42
CA GLY A 48 3.53 -13.78 -1.87
C GLY A 48 4.62 -12.96 -1.16
N PHE A 49 4.57 -11.63 -1.26
CA PHE A 49 5.61 -10.77 -0.70
C PHE A 49 5.75 -10.94 0.83
N ASN A 50 6.94 -11.34 1.27
CA ASN A 50 7.31 -11.65 2.66
C ASN A 50 6.40 -12.73 3.31
N LYS A 51 5.97 -13.73 2.54
CA LYS A 51 5.10 -14.82 3.03
C LYS A 51 5.59 -16.16 2.53
N VAL A 52 5.26 -17.20 3.29
CA VAL A 52 5.51 -18.59 2.91
C VAL A 52 4.56 -18.97 1.77
N SER A 53 5.03 -19.76 0.81
CA SER A 53 4.17 -20.32 -0.25
C SER A 53 3.12 -21.25 0.34
N ILE A 54 2.06 -21.52 -0.41
CA ILE A 54 0.97 -22.37 0.06
C ILE A 54 1.47 -23.80 0.33
N ASP A 55 2.36 -24.32 -0.53
CA ASP A 55 2.93 -25.67 -0.44
C ASP A 55 3.79 -25.87 0.81
N ASN A 56 4.41 -24.79 1.30
CA ASN A 56 5.29 -24.82 2.47
C ASN A 56 4.58 -24.42 3.78
N ASN A 57 3.28 -24.12 3.73
CA ASN A 57 2.55 -23.65 4.90
C ASN A 57 2.12 -24.80 5.82
N LYS A 58 2.90 -25.04 6.89
CA LYS A 58 2.60 -26.06 7.90
C LYS A 58 1.42 -25.73 8.83
N LYS A 59 0.91 -24.48 8.83
CA LYS A 59 -0.12 -24.00 9.78
C LYS A 59 -1.55 -24.07 9.23
N GLY A 60 -1.76 -24.54 8.00
CA GLY A 60 -3.08 -24.72 7.36
C GLY A 60 -3.76 -23.42 6.91
N ARG A 61 -3.66 -22.33 7.67
CA ARG A 61 -4.21 -21.01 7.30
C ARG A 61 -3.12 -20.14 6.67
N SER A 62 -3.27 -19.81 5.39
CA SER A 62 -2.37 -18.89 4.67
C SER A 62 -3.14 -17.69 4.17
N LYS A 63 -2.58 -16.50 4.35
CA LYS A 63 -3.06 -15.30 3.66
C LYS A 63 -2.42 -15.13 2.28
N ASN A 64 -1.46 -15.97 1.90
CA ASN A 64 -0.79 -15.88 0.61
C ASN A 64 -1.64 -16.60 -0.45
N THR A 65 -2.22 -15.83 -1.38
CA THR A 65 -2.91 -16.34 -2.57
C THR A 65 -2.09 -16.08 -3.83
N GLU A 66 -0.85 -15.63 -3.70
CA GLU A 66 0.00 -15.18 -4.82
C GLU A 66 -0.61 -14.03 -5.63
N CYS A 67 -1.44 -13.21 -4.97
CA CYS A 67 -2.07 -12.05 -5.58
C CYS A 67 -1.03 -11.10 -6.21
N LYS A 68 -1.25 -10.75 -7.48
CA LYS A 68 -0.36 -9.89 -8.29
C LYS A 68 -0.71 -8.40 -8.20
N ALA A 69 -1.80 -8.05 -7.51
CA ALA A 69 -2.20 -6.66 -7.37
C ALA A 69 -1.10 -5.82 -6.69
N GLN A 70 -0.79 -4.70 -7.31
CA GLN A 70 0.34 -3.82 -6.96
C GLN A 70 0.00 -2.36 -7.27
N ILE A 71 0.50 -1.44 -6.46
CA ILE A 71 0.46 0.00 -6.72
C ILE A 71 1.88 0.56 -6.65
N ASP A 72 2.34 1.25 -7.71
CA ASP A 72 3.61 1.97 -7.77
C ASP A 72 3.34 3.47 -7.88
N ILE A 73 3.70 4.21 -6.83
CA ILE A 73 3.46 5.64 -6.70
C ILE A 73 4.79 6.37 -6.72
N LYS A 74 4.93 7.33 -7.63
CA LYS A 74 6.13 8.14 -7.84
C LYS A 74 5.78 9.61 -7.77
N ILE A 75 6.48 10.37 -6.95
CA ILE A 75 6.45 11.84 -7.00
C ILE A 75 7.72 12.29 -7.71
N LYS A 76 7.57 12.84 -8.91
CA LYS A 76 8.71 13.32 -9.72
C LYS A 76 9.32 14.57 -9.10
N LEU A 77 10.65 14.68 -9.20
CA LEU A 77 11.36 15.90 -8.83
C LEU A 77 11.03 17.02 -9.82
N ASN A 78 10.64 18.19 -9.31
CA ASN A 78 10.32 19.35 -10.14
C ASN A 78 11.57 20.22 -10.35
N THR A 79 12.32 19.96 -11.42
CA THR A 79 13.44 20.78 -11.89
C THR A 79 13.04 21.60 -13.11
N LYS A 80 13.90 22.56 -13.51
CA LYS A 80 13.69 23.34 -14.75
C LYS A 80 13.59 22.41 -15.97
N ASP A 81 14.45 21.39 -16.04
CA ASP A 81 14.47 20.41 -17.13
C ASP A 81 13.23 19.51 -17.15
N THR A 82 12.79 19.00 -16.00
CA THR A 82 11.59 18.16 -15.95
C THR A 82 10.34 18.96 -16.31
N ARG A 83 10.24 20.22 -15.88
CA ARG A 83 9.14 21.12 -16.26
C ARG A 83 9.11 21.42 -17.77
N LYS A 84 10.26 21.45 -18.44
CA LYS A 84 10.36 21.64 -19.89
C LYS A 84 9.87 20.39 -20.66
N LYS A 85 10.19 19.20 -20.15
CA LYS A 85 9.94 17.92 -20.84
C LYS A 85 8.58 17.30 -20.51
N ASP A 86 8.07 17.53 -19.30
CA ASP A 86 6.85 16.90 -18.78
C ASP A 86 5.76 17.94 -18.54
N LYS A 87 4.71 17.89 -19.39
CA LYS A 87 3.56 18.82 -19.29
C LYS A 87 2.84 18.71 -17.95
N TYR A 88 2.74 17.51 -17.37
CA TYR A 88 2.02 17.31 -16.12
C TYR A 88 2.74 17.96 -14.94
N ILE A 89 4.08 17.97 -14.96
CA ILE A 89 4.89 18.71 -13.98
C ILE A 89 4.66 20.21 -14.11
N ARG A 90 4.57 20.73 -15.35
CA ARG A 90 4.27 22.14 -15.61
C ARG A 90 2.88 22.54 -15.12
N ASP A 91 1.91 21.64 -15.25
CA ASP A 91 0.53 21.85 -14.83
C ASP A 91 0.31 21.58 -13.33
N GLY A 92 1.38 21.30 -12.56
CA GLY A 92 1.30 21.11 -11.11
C GLY A 92 0.87 19.71 -10.66
N LEU A 93 0.95 18.71 -11.55
CA LEU A 93 0.58 17.30 -11.31
C LEU A 93 1.83 16.39 -11.33
N PRO A 94 2.66 16.40 -10.27
CA PRO A 94 3.94 15.69 -10.27
C PRO A 94 3.87 14.21 -9.91
N ALA A 95 2.71 13.73 -9.46
CA ALA A 95 2.51 12.36 -9.03
C ALA A 95 2.12 11.45 -10.20
N VAL A 96 2.74 10.28 -10.28
CA VAL A 96 2.37 9.20 -11.19
C VAL A 96 1.97 8.00 -10.34
N VAL A 97 0.77 7.50 -10.57
CA VAL A 97 0.23 6.31 -9.90
C VAL A 97 0.02 5.24 -10.98
N ILE A 98 0.70 4.11 -10.83
CA ILE A 98 0.53 2.94 -11.69
C ILE A 98 -0.11 1.85 -10.83
N PHE A 99 -1.28 1.37 -11.23
CA PHE A 99 -2.05 0.37 -10.50
C PHE A 99 -2.26 -0.88 -11.35
N VAL A 100 -1.97 -2.03 -10.76
CA VAL A 100 -2.34 -3.36 -11.24
C VAL A 100 -3.42 -3.84 -10.28
N ASN A 101 -4.69 -3.78 -10.70
CA ASN A 101 -5.86 -4.03 -9.85
C ASN A 101 -6.42 -5.46 -9.97
N GLU A 102 -5.61 -6.39 -10.46
CA GLU A 102 -6.02 -7.78 -10.66
C GLU A 102 -5.84 -8.57 -9.36
N HIS A 103 -6.95 -8.70 -8.62
CA HIS A 103 -7.03 -9.52 -7.42
C HIS A 103 -7.53 -10.92 -7.77
N ASN A 104 -6.87 -11.95 -7.25
CA ASN A 104 -7.29 -13.35 -7.40
C ASN A 104 -8.02 -13.90 -6.17
N HIS A 105 -8.49 -13.00 -5.30
CA HIS A 105 -9.19 -13.31 -4.06
C HIS A 105 -10.37 -12.35 -3.88
N ASN A 106 -11.40 -12.79 -3.17
CA ASN A 106 -12.55 -11.95 -2.88
C ASN A 106 -12.21 -10.91 -1.80
N LEU A 107 -12.36 -9.63 -2.12
CA LEU A 107 -12.10 -8.50 -1.21
C LEU A 107 -13.12 -8.37 -0.08
N ALA A 108 -14.34 -8.87 -0.28
CA ALA A 108 -15.45 -8.74 0.67
C ALA A 108 -15.70 -10.02 1.51
N SER A 109 -14.89 -11.06 1.32
CA SER A 109 -15.05 -12.29 2.10
C SER A 109 -14.63 -12.09 3.56
N ALA A 110 -15.32 -12.78 4.49
CA ALA A 110 -14.95 -12.75 5.91
C ALA A 110 -13.48 -13.18 6.13
N GLU A 111 -12.98 -14.11 5.33
CA GLU A 111 -11.58 -14.52 5.35
C GLU A 111 -10.64 -13.37 4.97
N ALA A 112 -10.87 -12.67 3.86
CA ALA A 112 -10.04 -11.53 3.46
C ALA A 112 -10.08 -10.40 4.49
N LEU A 113 -11.27 -10.09 5.02
CA LEU A 113 -11.44 -9.05 6.04
C LEU A 113 -10.75 -9.42 7.36
N SER A 114 -10.71 -10.72 7.72
CA SER A 114 -10.06 -11.20 8.94
C SER A 114 -8.54 -10.97 8.99
N PHE A 115 -7.91 -10.74 7.84
CA PHE A 115 -6.48 -10.44 7.74
C PHE A 115 -6.17 -8.94 7.73
N LEU A 116 -7.18 -8.08 7.68
CA LEU A 116 -7.00 -6.63 7.74
C LEU A 116 -6.50 -6.20 9.12
N ARG A 117 -5.70 -5.13 9.14
CA ARG A 117 -5.26 -4.54 10.40
C ARG A 117 -6.46 -3.83 11.06
N PRO A 118 -6.71 -4.04 12.36
CA PRO A 118 -7.69 -3.26 13.10
C PRO A 118 -7.35 -1.76 13.02
N THR A 119 -8.37 -0.91 12.93
CA THR A 119 -8.19 0.54 13.04
C THR A 119 -7.73 0.91 14.45
N ASN A 120 -7.10 2.09 14.59
CA ASN A 120 -6.67 2.58 15.90
C ASN A 120 -7.85 2.73 16.88
N GLU A 121 -9.02 3.15 16.38
CA GLU A 121 -10.26 3.25 17.17
C GLU A 121 -10.64 1.90 17.79
N VAL A 122 -10.64 0.83 16.98
CA VAL A 122 -10.93 -0.52 17.46
C VAL A 122 -9.88 -0.96 18.49
N ARG A 123 -8.60 -0.69 18.24
CA ARG A 123 -7.54 -1.02 19.20
C ARG A 123 -7.73 -0.31 20.54
N ILE A 124 -8.10 0.97 20.53
CA ILE A 124 -8.37 1.75 21.74
C ILE A 124 -9.55 1.17 22.51
N ILE A 125 -10.66 0.85 21.84
CA ILE A 125 -11.84 0.24 22.47
C ILE A 125 -11.47 -1.08 23.15
N TYR A 126 -10.70 -1.94 22.48
CA TYR A 126 -10.26 -3.20 23.07
C TYR A 126 -9.35 -2.97 24.27
N VAL A 127 -8.34 -2.09 24.18
CA VAL A 127 -7.45 -1.80 25.30
C VAL A 127 -8.22 -1.25 26.50
N LEU A 128 -9.09 -0.24 26.32
CA LEU A 128 -9.89 0.34 27.40
C LEU A 128 -10.79 -0.68 28.09
N LYS A 129 -11.37 -1.63 27.34
CA LYS A 129 -12.17 -2.71 27.92
C LYS A 129 -11.37 -3.66 28.82
N TYR A 130 -10.08 -3.87 28.55
CA TYR A 130 -9.24 -4.74 29.38
C TYR A 130 -8.57 -4.02 30.55
N THR A 131 -8.42 -2.69 30.52
CA THR A 131 -7.89 -1.91 31.65
C THR A 131 -8.94 -1.54 32.71
N ILE A 132 -10.22 -1.50 32.36
CA ILE A 132 -11.32 -1.17 33.30
C ILE A 132 -11.81 -2.42 34.06
N ASN A 133 -11.48 -3.63 33.57
CA ASN A 133 -11.88 -4.90 34.18
C ASN A 133 -10.73 -5.60 34.96
N MET A 134 -9.69 -4.86 35.36
CA MET A 134 -8.69 -5.25 36.36
C MET A 134 -8.76 -4.28 37.53
#